data_AF-A0A9P9DVB4-F1
#
_entry.id   AF-A0A9P9DVB4-F1
#
_cell.length_a   1.000
_cell.length_b   1.000
_cell.length_c   1.000
_cell.angle_alpha   90.00
_cell.angle_beta   90.00
_cell.angle_gamma   90.00
#
_symmetry.space_group_name_H-M   'P 1'
#
loop_
_entity.id
_entity.type
_entity.pdbx_description
1 polymer ?
#
loop_
_entity_poly.entity_id
_entity_poly.type
_entity_poly.pdbx_seq_one_letter_code
_entity_poly.pdbx_strand_id
1 'polypeptide(L)'
;MKVPEIKMPTVASKLTGIFKPKPVFNQPVNTEKRYHISRTLYLTGLVLLLGLSTATVILKAITINFIEDNRNTGFIFETGDEEPTVLAALPRNLHRAPPKLALVAGAVSLFVAIGHLIFVAIDWKKGKRTQAYAFRRNVMFIHFMNSIIILFALVSLFVTHKSTSHFSERYIMRKADRTTNEGVRYNIGTFDLETWACELKTVDGAAMVKDDYTRQCSVEEVGRGIMIPLMIIAFVLSFAGIADMMKCRKDANDVTMKTEDVDAEMSKFNAI
;
A
#
# COMPACT_ATOMS: atom_id res chain seq x y z
N MET A 1 17.76 -85.39 16.11
CA MET A 1 16.61 -84.45 16.23
C MET A 1 16.90 -83.23 15.37
N LYS A 2 16.07 -82.92 14.38
CA LYS A 2 16.22 -81.72 13.52
C LYS A 2 15.43 -80.57 14.14
N VAL A 3 16.08 -79.43 14.36
CA VAL A 3 15.45 -78.20 14.84
C VAL A 3 14.53 -77.65 13.74
N PRO A 4 13.27 -77.28 14.04
CA PRO A 4 12.37 -76.73 13.04
C PRO A 4 12.82 -75.32 12.63
N GLU A 5 12.91 -75.10 11.31
CA GLU A 5 13.26 -73.83 10.69
C GLU A 5 12.02 -72.91 10.67
N ILE A 6 12.01 -71.90 11.54
CA ILE A 6 10.91 -70.93 11.63
C ILE A 6 11.02 -69.97 10.44
N LYS A 7 10.18 -70.16 9.43
CA LYS A 7 10.03 -69.21 8.31
C LYS A 7 9.37 -67.93 8.82
N MET A 8 10.13 -66.85 8.92
CA MET A 8 9.56 -65.53 9.19
C MET A 8 8.67 -65.08 8.03
N PRO A 9 7.50 -64.47 8.31
CA PRO A 9 6.58 -64.00 7.29
C PRO A 9 7.18 -62.85 6.48
N THR A 10 6.99 -62.92 5.17
CA THR A 10 7.42 -62.01 4.10
C THR A 10 6.95 -60.55 4.24
N VAL A 11 6.22 -60.22 5.31
CA VAL A 11 5.69 -58.89 5.60
C VAL A 11 6.75 -58.00 6.28
N ALA A 12 7.68 -58.59 7.04
CA ALA A 12 8.74 -57.83 7.74
C ALA A 12 9.74 -57.16 6.77
N SER A 13 9.93 -57.70 5.56
CA SER A 13 10.81 -57.10 4.54
C SER A 13 10.19 -55.93 3.78
N LYS A 14 8.86 -55.75 3.84
CA LYS A 14 8.18 -54.58 3.23
C LYS A 14 8.18 -53.36 4.15
N LEU A 15 8.23 -53.55 5.46
CA LEU A 15 8.28 -52.45 6.44
C LEU A 15 9.67 -51.80 6.55
N THR A 16 10.75 -52.56 6.32
CA THR A 16 12.12 -52.02 6.32
C THR A 16 12.44 -51.14 5.09
N GLY A 17 11.65 -51.24 4.01
CA GLY A 17 11.77 -50.36 2.85
C GLY A 17 11.22 -48.94 3.06
N ILE A 18 10.30 -48.76 4.01
CA ILE A 18 9.64 -47.47 4.30
C ILE A 18 10.56 -46.56 5.13
N PHE A 19 11.47 -47.13 5.91
CA PHE A 19 12.39 -46.40 6.78
C PHE A 19 13.80 -46.19 6.20
N LYS A 20 14.02 -46.46 4.91
CA LYS A 20 15.28 -46.06 4.27
C LYS A 20 15.21 -44.56 3.96
N PRO A 21 15.98 -43.69 4.66
CA PRO A 21 16.02 -42.28 4.32
C PRO A 21 16.52 -42.15 2.88
N LYS A 22 15.65 -41.63 2.00
CA LYS A 22 16.05 -41.35 0.63
C LYS A 22 17.10 -40.23 0.67
N PRO A 23 18.21 -40.34 -0.07
CA PRO A 23 19.23 -39.29 -0.10
C PRO A 23 18.60 -37.98 -0.56
N VAL A 24 18.64 -36.97 0.32
CA VAL A 24 18.00 -35.66 0.13
C VAL A 24 18.69 -34.86 -0.98
N PHE A 25 19.94 -35.19 -1.31
CA PHE A 25 20.79 -34.42 -2.22
C PHE A 25 20.58 -34.67 -3.73
N ASN A 26 19.82 -35.71 -4.13
CA ASN A 26 19.64 -36.08 -5.56
C ASN A 26 18.18 -36.23 -6.00
N GLN A 27 17.20 -35.73 -5.23
CA GLN A 27 15.82 -35.70 -5.70
C GLN A 27 15.60 -34.47 -6.60
N PRO A 28 15.04 -34.63 -7.82
CA PRO A 28 14.66 -33.48 -8.64
C PRO A 28 13.62 -32.67 -7.86
N VAL A 29 13.98 -31.45 -7.47
CA VAL A 29 13.05 -30.54 -6.80
C VAL A 29 11.96 -30.22 -7.80
N ASN A 30 10.70 -30.54 -7.51
CA ASN A 30 9.58 -30.16 -8.36
C ASN A 30 9.45 -28.61 -8.37
N THR A 31 10.04 -27.98 -9.39
CA THR A 31 10.07 -26.53 -9.58
C THR A 31 8.74 -25.97 -10.10
N GLU A 32 7.89 -26.79 -10.72
CA GLU A 32 6.62 -26.37 -11.31
C GLU A 32 5.63 -25.90 -10.25
N LYS A 33 5.44 -26.68 -9.18
CA LYS A 33 4.51 -26.32 -8.10
C LYS A 33 4.92 -24.99 -7.44
N ARG A 34 6.21 -24.81 -7.19
CA ARG A 34 6.78 -23.58 -6.62
C ARG A 34 6.61 -22.38 -7.56
N TYR A 35 6.77 -22.59 -8.85
CA TYR A 35 6.56 -21.57 -9.88
C TYR A 35 5.12 -21.06 -9.91
N HIS A 36 4.14 -21.96 -9.91
CA HIS A 36 2.73 -21.60 -9.90
C HIS A 36 2.36 -20.83 -8.62
N ILE A 37 2.82 -21.28 -7.44
CA ILE A 37 2.56 -20.59 -6.18
C ILE A 37 3.14 -19.16 -6.20
N SER A 38 4.38 -18.99 -6.65
CA SER A 38 5.01 -17.67 -6.71
C SER A 38 4.27 -16.72 -7.63
N ARG A 39 3.85 -17.17 -8.82
CA ARG A 39 3.10 -16.33 -9.76
C ARG A 39 1.70 -15.99 -9.24
N THR A 40 1.01 -16.94 -8.63
CA THR A 40 -0.30 -16.68 -8.01
C THR A 40 -0.18 -15.62 -6.92
N LEU A 41 0.85 -15.72 -6.06
CA LEU A 41 1.12 -14.73 -5.02
C LEU A 41 1.38 -13.33 -5.61
N TYR A 42 2.21 -13.23 -6.65
CA TYR A 42 2.44 -11.95 -7.33
C TYR A 42 1.17 -11.41 -7.97
N LEU A 43 0.40 -12.24 -8.67
CA LEU A 43 -0.83 -11.80 -9.32
C LEU A 43 -1.83 -11.26 -8.29
N THR A 44 -2.09 -12.02 -7.21
CA THR A 44 -2.99 -11.60 -6.14
C THR A 44 -2.47 -10.32 -5.46
N GLY A 45 -1.20 -10.28 -5.10
CA GLY A 45 -0.59 -9.10 -4.45
C GLY A 45 -0.63 -7.86 -5.35
N LEU A 46 -0.39 -8.00 -6.65
CA LEU A 46 -0.44 -6.89 -7.60
C LEU A 46 -1.86 -6.38 -7.85
N VAL A 47 -2.85 -7.27 -7.92
CA VAL A 47 -4.27 -6.87 -8.02
C VAL A 47 -4.70 -6.11 -6.76
N LEU A 48 -4.30 -6.59 -5.57
CA LEU A 48 -4.55 -5.88 -4.32
C LEU A 48 -3.84 -4.53 -4.29
N LEU A 49 -2.57 -4.48 -4.69
CA LEU A 49 -1.79 -3.24 -4.77
C LEU A 49 -2.48 -2.24 -5.71
N LEU A 50 -2.94 -2.68 -6.88
CA LEU A 50 -3.67 -1.88 -7.85
C LEU A 50 -4.95 -1.30 -7.26
N GLY A 51 -5.79 -2.14 -6.65
CA GLY A 51 -7.05 -1.72 -6.04
C GLY A 51 -6.85 -0.72 -4.90
N LEU A 52 -5.94 -1.01 -3.97
CA LEU A 52 -5.63 -0.13 -2.83
C LEU A 52 -5.01 1.20 -3.28
N SER A 53 -4.12 1.17 -4.28
CA SER A 53 -3.51 2.38 -4.84
C SER A 53 -4.57 3.26 -5.53
N THR A 54 -5.48 2.64 -6.28
CA THR A 54 -6.59 3.34 -6.95
C THR A 54 -7.49 4.03 -5.93
N ALA A 55 -7.92 3.29 -4.91
CA ALA A 55 -8.73 3.84 -3.83
C ALA A 55 -8.02 4.98 -3.08
N THR A 56 -6.72 4.84 -2.82
CA THR A 56 -5.90 5.90 -2.20
C THR A 56 -5.88 7.16 -3.06
N VAL A 57 -5.67 7.03 -4.38
CA VAL A 57 -5.67 8.16 -5.30
C VAL A 57 -7.03 8.86 -5.32
N ILE A 58 -8.12 8.09 -5.42
CA ILE A 58 -9.48 8.64 -5.43
C ILE A 58 -9.77 9.39 -4.12
N LEU A 59 -9.53 8.77 -2.96
CA LEU A 59 -9.79 9.38 -1.66
C LEU A 59 -8.98 10.66 -1.46
N LYS A 60 -7.70 10.66 -1.82
CA LYS A 60 -6.85 11.86 -1.69
C LYS A 60 -7.12 12.92 -2.75
N ALA A 61 -7.64 12.56 -3.92
CA ALA A 61 -8.17 13.53 -4.86
C ALA A 61 -9.42 14.23 -4.31
N ILE A 62 -10.34 13.48 -3.68
CA ILE A 62 -11.51 14.06 -2.99
C ILE A 62 -11.07 15.02 -1.88
N THR A 63 -10.10 14.61 -1.04
CA THR A 63 -9.48 15.49 -0.03
C THR A 63 -8.97 16.80 -0.60
N ILE A 64 -8.21 16.75 -1.69
CA ILE A 64 -7.58 17.94 -2.28
C ILE A 64 -8.63 18.84 -2.92
N ASN A 65 -9.60 18.27 -3.64
CA ASN A 65 -10.71 19.02 -4.21
C ASN A 65 -11.51 19.74 -3.12
N PHE A 66 -11.83 19.05 -2.01
CA PHE A 66 -12.51 19.66 -0.87
C PHE A 66 -11.73 20.86 -0.32
N ILE A 67 -10.39 20.76 -0.20
CA ILE A 67 -9.54 21.86 0.28
C ILE A 67 -9.56 23.06 -0.67
N GLU A 68 -9.48 22.83 -1.98
CA GLU A 68 -9.45 23.92 -2.97
C GLU A 68 -10.83 24.58 -3.11
N ASP A 69 -11.91 23.79 -3.18
CA ASP A 69 -13.28 24.28 -3.28
C ASP A 69 -13.68 25.11 -2.05
N ASN A 70 -13.18 24.75 -0.87
CA ASN A 70 -13.52 25.44 0.38
C ASN A 70 -12.48 26.47 0.86
N ARG A 71 -11.47 26.78 0.05
CA ARG A 71 -10.37 27.68 0.45
C ARG A 71 -10.84 29.10 0.76
N ASN A 72 -11.83 29.58 0.01
CA ASN A 72 -12.35 30.93 0.07
C ASN A 72 -13.85 30.97 0.41
N THR A 73 -14.39 29.87 0.93
CA THR A 73 -15.78 29.79 1.36
C THR A 73 -15.89 29.93 2.88
N GLY A 74 -17.10 30.25 3.33
CA GLY A 74 -17.48 30.26 4.72
C GLY A 74 -18.93 29.83 4.87
N PHE A 75 -19.34 29.55 6.09
CA PHE A 75 -20.68 29.15 6.45
C PHE A 75 -21.14 29.93 7.67
N ILE A 76 -22.45 30.00 7.89
CA ILE A 76 -23.01 30.63 9.07
C ILE A 76 -22.77 29.70 10.26
N PHE A 77 -22.09 30.23 11.27
CA PHE A 77 -21.84 29.57 12.54
C PHE A 77 -22.83 30.13 13.57
N GLU A 78 -23.69 29.27 14.11
CA GLU A 78 -24.71 29.66 15.08
C GLU A 78 -24.06 29.91 16.45
N THR A 79 -24.05 31.17 16.90
CA THR A 79 -23.51 31.57 18.22
C THR A 79 -24.60 31.79 19.26
N GLY A 80 -25.87 31.90 18.82
CA GLY A 80 -27.00 32.31 19.67
C GLY A 80 -27.23 33.83 19.73
N ASP A 81 -26.39 34.62 19.04
CA ASP A 81 -26.53 36.07 18.94
C ASP A 81 -27.52 36.48 17.83
N GLU A 82 -28.02 37.73 17.88
CA GLU A 82 -28.93 38.27 16.86
C GLU A 82 -28.28 38.36 15.47
N GLU A 83 -26.95 38.51 15.41
CA GLU A 83 -26.18 38.56 14.16
C GLU A 83 -25.38 37.26 13.95
N PRO A 84 -25.66 36.49 12.89
CA PRO A 84 -24.95 35.25 12.63
C PRO A 84 -23.47 35.51 12.27
N THR A 85 -22.56 34.73 12.86
CA THR A 85 -21.14 34.83 12.55
C THR A 85 -20.79 33.98 11.33
N VAL A 86 -20.17 34.56 10.31
CA VAL A 86 -19.66 33.78 9.17
C VAL A 86 -18.30 33.18 9.54
N LEU A 87 -18.19 31.85 9.63
CA LEU A 87 -16.94 31.14 9.86
C LEU A 87 -16.38 30.60 8.53
N ALA A 88 -15.10 30.80 8.27
CA ALA A 88 -14.42 30.21 7.11
C ALA A 88 -14.48 28.68 7.16
N ALA A 89 -14.74 28.04 6.01
CA ALA A 89 -14.90 26.59 5.91
C ALA A 89 -13.62 25.81 6.25
N LEU A 90 -12.45 26.45 6.16
CA LEU A 90 -11.15 25.88 6.51
C LEU A 90 -10.38 26.79 7.48
N PRO A 91 -9.54 26.20 8.35
CA PRO A 91 -8.68 26.98 9.23
C PRO A 91 -7.57 27.65 8.42
N ARG A 92 -6.98 28.70 8.97
CA ARG A 92 -5.87 29.43 8.37
C ARG A 92 -4.66 28.53 8.13
N ASN A 93 -4.35 27.67 9.10
CA ASN A 93 -3.22 26.75 9.05
C ASN A 93 -3.73 25.31 8.92
N LEU A 94 -3.70 24.78 7.70
CA LEU A 94 -4.06 23.41 7.38
C LEU A 94 -2.85 22.66 6.82
N HIS A 95 -2.58 21.45 7.30
CA HIS A 95 -1.55 20.59 6.75
C HIS A 95 -1.95 20.10 5.34
N ARG A 96 -1.31 20.67 4.31
CA ARG A 96 -1.58 20.32 2.89
C ARG A 96 -0.59 19.33 2.28
N ALA A 97 0.57 19.14 2.89
CA ALA A 97 1.64 18.29 2.34
C ALA A 97 1.34 16.79 2.44
N PRO A 98 0.90 16.23 3.60
CA PRO A 98 0.66 14.79 3.72
C PRO A 98 -0.34 14.19 2.72
N PRO A 99 -1.53 14.78 2.45
CA PRO A 99 -2.44 14.21 1.45
C PRO A 99 -1.85 14.22 0.03
N LYS A 100 -1.02 15.23 -0.30
CA LYS A 100 -0.30 15.27 -1.59
C LYS A 100 0.76 14.18 -1.69
N LEU A 101 1.51 13.94 -0.62
CA LEU A 101 2.50 12.85 -0.58
C LEU A 101 1.81 11.48 -0.73
N ALA A 102 0.67 11.27 -0.06
CA ALA A 102 -0.11 10.05 -0.19
C ALA A 102 -0.70 9.87 -1.60
N LEU A 103 -1.17 10.96 -2.23
CA LEU A 103 -1.63 10.95 -3.62
C LEU A 103 -0.49 10.52 -4.57
N VAL A 104 0.70 11.10 -4.43
CA VAL A 104 1.87 10.77 -5.25
C VAL A 104 2.30 9.32 -5.01
N ALA A 105 2.34 8.86 -3.76
CA ALA A 105 2.66 7.47 -3.42
C ALA A 105 1.65 6.50 -4.06
N GLY A 106 0.35 6.79 -3.95
CA GLY A 106 -0.70 6.01 -4.59
C GLY A 106 -0.57 5.98 -6.12
N ALA A 107 -0.27 7.12 -6.75
CA ALA A 107 -0.09 7.19 -8.21
C ALA A 107 1.12 6.39 -8.68
N VAL A 108 2.29 6.53 -8.01
CA VAL A 108 3.49 5.74 -8.32
C VAL A 108 3.19 4.25 -8.17
N SER A 109 2.55 3.86 -7.07
CA SER A 109 2.18 2.47 -6.80
C SER A 109 1.22 1.90 -7.84
N LEU A 110 0.28 2.72 -8.34
CA LEU A 110 -0.62 2.35 -9.42
C LEU A 110 0.16 2.00 -10.70
N PHE A 111 1.08 2.87 -11.13
CA PHE A 111 1.90 2.61 -12.32
C PHE A 111 2.81 1.40 -12.16
N VAL A 112 3.40 1.22 -10.97
CA VAL A 112 4.22 0.03 -10.65
C VAL A 112 3.37 -1.24 -10.73
N ALA A 113 2.15 -1.23 -10.19
CA ALA A 113 1.25 -2.37 -10.22
C ALA A 113 0.83 -2.73 -11.66
N ILE A 114 0.37 -1.74 -12.44
CA ILE A 114 -0.04 -1.92 -13.84
C ILE A 114 1.13 -2.44 -14.68
N GLY A 115 2.29 -1.78 -14.60
CA GLY A 115 3.48 -2.18 -15.34
C GLY A 115 3.86 -3.62 -15.04
N HIS A 116 3.95 -3.98 -13.76
CA HIS A 116 4.32 -5.35 -13.39
C HIS A 116 3.25 -6.38 -13.77
N LEU A 117 1.95 -6.06 -13.68
CA LEU A 117 0.87 -6.94 -14.13
C LEU A 117 0.94 -7.23 -15.63
N ILE A 118 1.17 -6.21 -16.46
CA ILE A 118 1.33 -6.37 -17.91
C ILE A 118 2.49 -7.32 -18.21
N PHE A 119 3.62 -7.14 -17.53
CA PHE A 119 4.76 -8.04 -17.70
C PHE A 119 4.43 -9.48 -17.28
N VAL A 120 3.80 -9.69 -16.12
CA VAL A 120 3.39 -11.02 -15.67
C VAL A 120 2.41 -11.67 -16.65
N ALA A 121 1.49 -10.92 -17.23
CA ALA A 121 0.53 -11.43 -18.22
C ALA A 121 1.22 -11.85 -19.54
N ILE A 122 2.17 -11.04 -20.04
CA ILE A 122 2.96 -11.37 -21.24
C ILE A 122 3.84 -12.60 -20.98
N ASP A 123 4.51 -12.66 -19.83
CA ASP A 123 5.34 -13.78 -19.36
C ASP A 123 4.50 -15.07 -19.19
N TRP A 124 3.24 -14.94 -18.78
CA TRP A 124 2.32 -16.07 -18.72
C TRP A 124 2.00 -16.62 -20.11
N LYS A 125 1.79 -15.74 -21.11
CA LYS A 125 1.46 -16.12 -22.48
C LYS A 125 2.65 -16.73 -23.25
N LYS A 126 3.88 -16.25 -23.00
CA LYS A 126 5.10 -16.69 -23.73
C LYS A 126 5.79 -17.93 -23.13
N GLY A 127 5.47 -18.34 -21.90
CA GLY A 127 6.01 -19.54 -21.26
C GLY A 127 7.19 -19.31 -20.32
N LYS A 128 7.72 -20.40 -19.73
CA LYS A 128 8.56 -20.43 -18.50
C LYS A 128 9.96 -19.76 -18.55
N ARG A 129 10.36 -19.12 -19.66
CA ARG A 129 11.77 -18.74 -19.91
C ARG A 129 12.11 -17.25 -19.88
N THR A 130 11.17 -16.36 -19.56
CA THR A 130 11.33 -14.94 -19.95
C THR A 130 11.78 -13.96 -18.86
N GLN A 131 11.97 -14.36 -17.61
CA GLN A 131 12.47 -13.43 -16.59
C GLN A 131 14.00 -13.46 -16.47
N ALA A 132 14.65 -12.64 -17.30
CA ALA A 132 16.09 -12.36 -17.21
C ALA A 132 16.47 -11.84 -15.81
N TYR A 133 17.71 -12.09 -15.38
CA TYR A 133 18.21 -11.62 -14.07
C TYR A 133 18.06 -10.10 -13.91
N ALA A 134 18.35 -9.34 -14.98
CA ALA A 134 18.21 -7.89 -15.00
C ALA A 134 16.77 -7.44 -14.71
N PHE A 135 15.78 -8.14 -15.28
CA PHE A 135 14.36 -7.85 -15.02
C PHE A 135 14.00 -8.08 -13.55
N ARG A 136 14.38 -9.23 -12.97
CA ARG A 136 14.10 -9.53 -11.55
C ARG A 136 14.73 -8.50 -10.61
N ARG A 137 15.98 -8.09 -10.89
CA ARG A 137 16.67 -7.03 -10.14
C ARG A 137 15.93 -5.70 -10.21
N ASN A 138 15.52 -5.29 -11.41
CA ASN A 138 14.82 -4.01 -11.60
C ASN A 138 13.44 -4.03 -10.92
N VAL A 139 12.67 -5.12 -11.06
CA VAL A 139 11.38 -5.29 -10.38
C VAL A 139 11.55 -5.23 -8.86
N MET A 140 12.53 -5.95 -8.31
CA MET A 140 12.85 -5.89 -6.87
C MET A 140 13.12 -4.46 -6.41
N PHE A 141 13.98 -3.73 -7.14
CA PHE A 141 14.33 -2.34 -6.80
C PHE A 141 13.13 -1.41 -6.87
N ILE A 142 12.29 -1.55 -7.90
CA ILE A 142 11.07 -0.75 -8.08
C ILE A 142 10.09 -0.98 -6.92
N HIS A 143 9.81 -2.24 -6.57
CA HIS A 143 8.90 -2.54 -5.44
C HIS A 143 9.47 -2.09 -4.09
N PHE A 144 10.79 -2.20 -3.91
CA PHE A 144 11.47 -1.69 -2.72
C PHE A 144 11.32 -0.17 -2.60
N MET A 145 11.65 0.58 -3.64
CA MET A 145 11.49 2.04 -3.65
C MET A 145 10.02 2.45 -3.45
N ASN A 146 9.09 1.77 -4.11
CA ASN A 146 7.65 2.01 -3.92
C ASN A 146 7.23 1.79 -2.45
N SER A 147 7.71 0.74 -1.80
CA SER A 147 7.40 0.46 -0.39
C SER A 147 7.94 1.54 0.56
N ILE A 148 9.12 2.10 0.28
CA ILE A 148 9.70 3.21 1.06
C ILE A 148 8.87 4.49 0.90
N ILE A 149 8.46 4.82 -0.34
CA ILE A 149 7.64 6.00 -0.61
C ILE A 149 6.29 5.90 0.12
N ILE A 150 5.64 4.73 0.05
CA ILE A 150 4.38 4.48 0.76
C ILE A 150 4.57 4.57 2.27
N LEU A 151 5.66 4.01 2.81
CA LEU A 151 5.99 4.11 4.24
C LEU A 151 6.16 5.58 4.67
N PHE A 152 6.89 6.37 3.90
CA PHE A 152 7.10 7.79 4.21
C PHE A 152 5.78 8.57 4.19
N ALA A 153 4.92 8.32 3.20
CA ALA A 153 3.59 8.93 3.14
C ALA A 153 2.71 8.53 4.34
N LEU A 154 2.72 7.24 4.71
CA LEU A 154 2.01 6.72 5.89
C LEU A 154 2.50 7.39 7.17
N VAL A 155 3.81 7.41 7.42
CA VAL A 155 4.40 8.05 8.60
C VAL A 155 4.05 9.54 8.64
N SER A 156 4.14 10.24 7.50
CA SER A 156 3.79 11.66 7.41
C SER A 156 2.32 11.91 7.79
N LEU A 157 1.38 11.10 7.29
CA LEU A 157 -0.04 11.20 7.64
C LEU A 157 -0.28 10.98 9.13
N PHE A 158 0.26 9.91 9.71
CA PHE A 158 0.04 9.57 11.11
C PHE A 158 0.69 10.56 12.08
N VAL A 159 1.92 10.99 11.79
CA VAL A 159 2.60 12.00 12.61
C VAL A 159 1.83 13.32 12.55
N THR A 160 1.41 13.74 11.36
CA THR A 160 0.66 14.99 11.19
C THR A 160 -0.66 14.94 11.95
N HIS A 161 -1.43 13.86 11.81
CA HIS A 161 -2.67 13.70 12.54
C HIS A 161 -2.45 13.73 14.04
N LYS A 162 -1.43 13.04 14.56
CA LYS A 162 -1.11 13.06 15.99
C LYS A 162 -0.66 14.44 16.50
N SER A 163 -0.06 15.26 15.64
CA SER A 163 0.42 16.61 15.97
C SER A 163 -0.60 17.73 15.74
N THR A 164 -1.79 17.38 15.26
CA THR A 164 -2.85 18.33 14.94
C THR A 164 -3.38 19.03 16.20
N SER A 165 -3.93 20.23 16.02
CA SER A 165 -4.63 20.96 17.08
C SER A 165 -6.11 20.52 17.15
N HIS A 166 -6.75 20.78 18.29
CA HIS A 166 -8.18 20.52 18.50
C HIS A 166 -8.99 21.83 18.43
N PHE A 167 -10.17 21.74 17.85
CA PHE A 167 -11.12 22.83 17.71
C PHE A 167 -11.62 23.27 19.09
N SER A 168 -11.76 24.58 19.25
CA SER A 168 -12.31 25.18 20.45
C SER A 168 -13.41 26.15 20.07
N GLU A 169 -14.65 25.78 20.34
CA GLU A 169 -15.83 26.61 20.09
C GLU A 169 -15.77 27.94 20.85
N ARG A 170 -15.30 27.93 22.10
CA ARG A 170 -15.12 29.14 22.92
C ARG A 170 -14.26 30.21 22.25
N TYR A 171 -13.32 29.79 21.39
CA TYR A 171 -12.50 30.74 20.63
C TYR A 171 -13.33 31.49 19.58
N ILE A 172 -14.23 30.78 18.88
CA ILE A 172 -15.12 31.36 17.88
C ILE A 172 -16.13 32.29 18.56
N MET A 173 -16.77 31.85 19.65
CA MET A 173 -17.71 32.69 20.41
C MET A 173 -17.07 34.01 20.85
N ARG A 174 -15.87 33.98 21.44
CA ARG A 174 -15.15 35.20 21.85
C ARG A 174 -14.77 36.12 20.67
N LYS A 175 -14.59 35.54 19.48
CA LYS A 175 -14.24 36.27 18.26
C LYS A 175 -15.48 36.90 17.64
N ALA A 176 -16.61 36.20 17.66
CA ALA A 176 -17.92 36.69 17.23
C ALA A 176 -18.32 37.96 17.99
N ASP A 177 -18.13 37.98 19.31
CA ASP A 177 -18.40 39.15 20.17
C ASP A 177 -17.64 40.43 19.79
N ARG A 178 -16.59 40.31 18.96
CA ARG A 178 -15.66 41.40 18.62
C ARG A 178 -15.74 41.85 17.17
N THR A 179 -16.45 41.13 16.31
CA THR A 179 -16.37 41.35 14.85
C THR A 179 -17.37 42.37 14.35
N THR A 180 -16.85 43.45 13.76
CA THR A 180 -17.53 44.34 12.82
C THR A 180 -17.54 43.69 11.43
N ASN A 181 -18.65 43.04 11.04
CA ASN A 181 -19.02 42.58 9.69
C ASN A 181 -18.06 41.67 8.86
N GLU A 182 -16.82 41.43 9.27
CA GLU A 182 -15.88 40.56 8.55
C GLU A 182 -15.88 39.15 9.17
N GLY A 183 -16.16 38.14 8.34
CA GLY A 183 -16.21 36.73 8.77
C GLY A 183 -14.94 36.27 9.50
N VAL A 184 -15.10 35.32 10.41
CA VAL A 184 -14.04 34.77 11.26
C VAL A 184 -13.33 33.62 10.53
N ARG A 185 -12.00 33.60 10.57
CA ARG A 185 -11.20 32.42 10.14
C ARG A 185 -10.39 31.91 11.32
N TYR A 186 -10.55 30.62 11.63
CA TYR A 186 -9.84 29.98 12.74
C TYR A 186 -8.33 30.00 12.50
N ASN A 187 -7.55 30.55 13.43
CA ASN A 187 -6.13 30.83 13.24
C ASN A 187 -5.24 30.44 14.42
N ILE A 188 -5.77 29.70 15.40
CA ILE A 188 -4.99 29.13 16.50
C ILE A 188 -4.62 27.69 16.15
N GLY A 189 -3.34 27.34 16.28
CA GLY A 189 -2.87 25.98 15.99
C GLY A 189 -2.75 25.66 14.49
N THR A 190 -2.49 24.38 14.22
CA THR A 190 -2.43 23.81 12.86
C THR A 190 -3.25 22.54 12.83
N PHE A 191 -4.09 22.39 11.82
CA PHE A 191 -5.03 21.28 11.71
C PHE A 191 -4.66 20.39 10.52
N ASP A 192 -4.93 19.10 10.64
CA ASP A 192 -5.21 18.24 9.50
C ASP A 192 -6.71 18.27 9.17
N LEU A 193 -7.07 17.89 7.94
CA LEU A 193 -8.46 17.96 7.49
C LEU A 193 -9.36 16.96 8.24
N GLU A 194 -8.79 15.82 8.64
CA GLU A 194 -9.51 14.80 9.41
C GLU A 194 -10.01 15.40 10.73
N THR A 195 -9.12 15.95 11.56
CA THR A 195 -9.52 16.49 12.87
C THR A 195 -10.46 17.66 12.71
N TRP A 196 -10.19 18.55 11.76
CA TRP A 196 -11.09 19.68 11.47
C TRP A 196 -12.51 19.19 11.15
N ALA A 197 -12.67 18.32 10.15
CA ALA A 197 -13.99 17.84 9.74
C ALA A 197 -14.65 16.97 10.83
N CYS A 198 -13.89 16.11 11.49
CA CYS A 198 -14.42 15.18 12.49
C CYS A 198 -14.85 15.86 13.79
N GLU A 199 -14.26 17.00 14.14
CA GLU A 199 -14.70 17.78 15.30
C GLU A 199 -15.87 18.68 14.96
N LEU A 200 -15.81 19.42 13.84
CA LEU A 200 -16.88 20.33 13.45
C LEU A 200 -18.20 19.61 13.16
N LYS A 201 -18.20 18.34 12.71
CA LYS A 201 -19.45 17.57 12.51
C LYS A 201 -20.28 17.39 13.79
N THR A 202 -19.68 17.59 14.97
CA THR A 202 -20.34 17.43 16.28
C THR A 202 -20.68 18.75 16.96
N VAL A 203 -20.28 19.88 16.39
CA VAL A 203 -20.51 21.21 16.96
C VAL A 203 -21.85 21.74 16.47
N ASP A 204 -22.74 22.10 17.39
CA ASP A 204 -24.08 22.59 17.05
C ASP A 204 -24.02 23.87 16.22
N GLY A 205 -23.09 24.78 16.54
CA GLY A 205 -22.84 25.98 15.74
C GLY A 205 -22.50 25.73 14.27
N ALA A 206 -22.04 24.53 13.91
CA ALA A 206 -21.71 24.15 12.53
C ALA A 206 -22.78 23.24 11.87
N ALA A 207 -24.02 23.24 12.37
CA ALA A 207 -25.09 22.38 11.89
C ALA A 207 -25.33 22.47 10.38
N MET A 208 -25.21 23.66 9.79
CA MET A 208 -25.40 23.90 8.35
C MET A 208 -24.47 23.07 7.44
N VAL A 209 -23.26 22.76 7.91
CA VAL A 209 -22.21 22.05 7.14
C VAL A 209 -21.92 20.66 7.71
N LYS A 210 -22.77 20.20 8.64
CA LYS A 210 -22.59 18.94 9.35
C LYS A 210 -22.49 17.74 8.42
N ASP A 211 -23.33 17.68 7.39
CA ASP A 211 -23.35 16.56 6.45
C ASP A 211 -22.08 16.50 5.59
N ASP A 212 -21.62 17.65 5.10
CA ASP A 212 -20.38 17.76 4.33
C ASP A 212 -19.16 17.38 5.16
N TYR A 213 -19.07 17.86 6.40
CA TYR A 213 -17.99 17.47 7.31
C TYR A 213 -18.09 16.03 7.79
N THR A 214 -19.30 15.47 7.94
CA THR A 214 -19.48 14.05 8.25
C THR A 214 -18.92 13.18 7.12
N ARG A 215 -19.26 13.53 5.87
CA ARG A 215 -18.73 12.84 4.69
C ARG A 215 -17.21 13.01 4.60
N GLN A 216 -16.70 14.23 4.76
CA GLN A 216 -15.27 14.49 4.67
C GLN A 216 -14.47 13.79 5.76
N CYS A 217 -14.98 13.76 6.99
CA CYS A 217 -14.39 13.02 8.10
C CYS A 217 -14.27 11.53 7.76
N SER A 218 -15.34 10.91 7.25
CA SER A 218 -15.32 9.50 6.83
C SER A 218 -14.30 9.24 5.71
N VAL A 219 -14.22 10.13 4.71
CA VAL A 219 -13.21 10.06 3.63
C VAL A 219 -11.78 10.12 4.17
N GLU A 220 -11.50 11.00 5.14
CA GLU A 220 -10.17 11.10 5.74
C GLU A 220 -9.83 9.89 6.62
N GLU A 221 -10.75 9.44 7.47
CA GLU A 221 -10.57 8.25 8.31
C GLU A 221 -10.27 7.00 7.46
N VAL A 222 -11.09 6.76 6.42
CA VAL A 222 -10.88 5.66 5.47
C VAL A 222 -9.58 5.86 4.69
N GLY A 223 -9.31 7.08 4.24
CA GLY A 223 -8.10 7.44 3.50
C GLY A 223 -6.80 7.26 4.30
N ARG A 224 -6.84 7.43 5.62
CA ARG A 224 -5.72 7.07 6.50
C ARG A 224 -5.67 5.56 6.74
N GLY A 225 -6.82 4.93 6.99
CA GLY A 225 -6.93 3.50 7.23
C GLY A 225 -6.38 2.66 6.07
N ILE A 226 -6.70 3.01 4.83
CA ILE A 226 -6.29 2.28 3.62
C ILE A 226 -4.78 2.30 3.35
N MET A 227 -4.06 3.30 3.89
CA MET A 227 -2.61 3.39 3.74
C MET A 227 -1.89 2.24 4.48
N ILE A 228 -2.49 1.68 5.54
CA ILE A 228 -1.93 0.55 6.29
C ILE A 228 -1.87 -0.73 5.43
N PRO A 229 -3.00 -1.28 4.91
CA PRO A 229 -2.94 -2.45 4.05
C PRO A 229 -2.17 -2.18 2.76
N LEU A 230 -2.20 -0.96 2.21
CA LEU A 230 -1.37 -0.59 1.06
C LEU A 230 0.12 -0.79 1.35
N MET A 231 0.58 -0.29 2.50
CA MET A 231 1.96 -0.47 2.97
C MET A 231 2.30 -1.95 3.15
N ILE A 232 1.45 -2.71 3.84
CA ILE A 232 1.68 -4.15 4.08
C ILE A 232 1.86 -4.91 2.76
N ILE A 233 0.96 -4.71 1.78
CA ILE A 233 1.04 -5.39 0.49
C ILE A 233 2.30 -4.97 -0.29
N ALA A 234 2.65 -3.68 -0.28
CA ALA A 234 3.88 -3.20 -0.92
C ALA A 234 5.14 -3.84 -0.34
N PHE A 235 5.21 -3.99 1.00
CA PHE A 235 6.32 -4.69 1.65
C PHE A 235 6.33 -6.18 1.32
N VAL A 236 5.18 -6.86 1.35
CA VAL A 236 5.10 -8.28 0.98
C VAL A 236 5.62 -8.53 -0.44
N LEU A 237 5.23 -7.68 -1.40
CA LEU A 237 5.72 -7.76 -2.78
C LEU A 237 7.23 -7.46 -2.90
N SER A 238 7.72 -6.47 -2.15
CA SER A 238 9.15 -6.16 -2.09
C SER A 238 9.97 -7.33 -1.52
N PHE A 239 9.56 -7.88 -0.37
CA PHE A 239 10.20 -9.04 0.24
C PHE A 239 10.12 -10.28 -0.64
N ALA A 240 9.00 -10.50 -1.34
CA ALA A 240 8.90 -11.56 -2.32
C ALA A 240 9.94 -11.40 -3.44
N GLY A 241 10.12 -10.16 -3.95
CA GLY A 241 11.14 -9.84 -4.96
C GLY A 241 12.56 -10.10 -4.47
N ILE A 242 12.88 -9.67 -3.25
CA ILE A 242 14.19 -9.92 -2.63
C ILE A 242 14.41 -11.42 -2.43
N ALA A 243 13.40 -12.14 -1.95
CA ALA A 243 13.49 -13.58 -1.71
C ALA A 243 13.65 -14.38 -3.01
N ASP A 244 13.06 -13.94 -4.14
CA ASP A 244 13.27 -14.56 -5.45
C ASP A 244 14.69 -14.30 -5.97
N MET A 245 15.28 -13.13 -5.67
CA MET A 245 16.66 -12.81 -6.02
C MET A 245 17.70 -13.60 -5.21
N MET A 246 17.46 -13.83 -3.92
CA MET A 246 18.36 -14.61 -3.05
C MET A 246 18.38 -16.11 -3.39
N LYS A 247 17.30 -16.62 -3.97
CA LYS A 247 17.21 -18.03 -4.36
C LYS A 247 17.89 -18.20 -5.71
N CYS A 248 19.07 -18.84 -5.74
CA CYS A 248 19.67 -19.31 -6.99
C CYS A 248 18.67 -20.21 -7.72
N ARG A 249 18.01 -19.68 -8.76
CA ARG A 249 17.07 -20.44 -9.57
C ARG A 249 17.89 -21.30 -10.54
N LYS A 250 17.73 -22.61 -10.43
CA LYS A 250 18.13 -23.54 -11.48
C LYS A 250 17.08 -23.47 -12.61
N ASP A 251 17.54 -23.42 -13.86
CA ASP A 251 16.69 -23.47 -15.05
C ASP A 251 15.92 -24.81 -15.10
N ALA A 252 14.93 -24.91 -15.99
CA ALA A 252 14.18 -26.14 -16.26
C ALA A 252 15.07 -27.35 -16.61
N ASN A 253 16.33 -27.12 -16.97
CA ASN A 253 17.35 -28.12 -17.27
C ASN A 253 18.28 -28.45 -16.07
N ASP A 254 17.94 -28.02 -14.84
CA ASP A 254 18.76 -28.14 -13.62
C ASP A 254 20.14 -27.43 -13.67
N VAL A 255 20.40 -26.66 -14.73
CA VAL A 255 21.57 -25.80 -14.84
C VAL A 255 21.33 -24.57 -13.97
N THR A 256 22.28 -24.25 -13.09
CA THR A 256 22.26 -22.98 -12.35
C THR A 256 22.21 -21.86 -13.39
N MET A 257 21.18 -20.99 -13.37
CA MET A 257 21.16 -19.81 -14.25
C MET A 257 22.35 -18.94 -13.85
N LYS A 258 23.49 -19.17 -14.49
CA LYS A 258 24.66 -18.32 -14.34
C LYS A 258 24.31 -16.98 -14.96
N THR A 259 24.75 -15.93 -14.30
CA THR A 259 24.74 -14.54 -14.78
C THR A 259 25.45 -14.35 -16.14
N GLU A 260 26.09 -15.38 -16.70
CA GLU A 260 26.75 -15.38 -18.02
C GLU A 260 25.76 -15.19 -19.20
N ASP A 261 24.45 -15.49 -19.05
CA ASP A 261 23.46 -15.14 -20.08
C ASP A 261 23.24 -13.63 -20.23
N VAL A 262 23.74 -12.81 -19.29
CA VAL A 262 23.76 -11.35 -19.43
C VAL A 262 24.77 -10.91 -20.50
N ASP A 263 25.88 -11.63 -20.68
CA ASP A 263 26.83 -11.34 -21.77
C ASP A 263 26.29 -11.80 -23.13
N ALA A 264 25.48 -12.86 -23.17
CA ALA A 264 24.77 -13.28 -24.37
C ALA A 264 23.64 -12.30 -24.75
N GLU A 265 22.93 -11.72 -23.78
CA GLU A 265 21.92 -10.68 -24.02
C GLU A 265 22.53 -9.31 -24.37
N MET A 266 23.65 -8.92 -23.73
CA MET A 266 24.35 -7.64 -24.02
C MET A 266 25.15 -7.69 -25.34
N SER A 267 25.68 -8.84 -25.76
CA SER A 267 26.33 -8.97 -27.07
C SER A 267 25.36 -8.81 -28.25
N LYS A 268 24.07 -9.12 -28.05
CA LYS A 268 23.02 -8.89 -29.06
C LYS A 268 22.63 -7.42 -29.22
N PHE A 269 22.87 -6.59 -28.21
CA PHE A 269 22.64 -5.13 -28.30
C PHE A 269 23.88 -4.36 -28.75
N ASN A 270 25.08 -4.97 -28.70
CA ASN A 270 26.33 -4.38 -29.16
C ASN A 270 26.79 -4.92 -30.54
N ALA A 271 25.95 -5.68 -31.24
CA ALA A 271 26.20 -6.04 -32.64
C ALA A 271 25.64 -4.95 -33.57
N ILE A 272 26.41 -3.87 -33.75
CA ILE A 272 26.36 -3.00 -34.92
C ILE A 272 27.75 -3.07 -35.57
#